data_AF-A0A2H5F027-F1
#
_entry.id   AF-A0A2H5F027-F1
#
_cell.length_a   1.000
_cell.length_b   1.000
_cell.length_c   1.000
_cell.angle_alpha   90.00
_cell.angle_beta   90.00
_cell.angle_gamma   90.00
#
_symmetry.space_group_name_H-M   'P 1'
#
loop_
_entity.id
_entity.type
_entity.pdbx_description
1 polymer ?
#
loop_
_entity_poly.entity_id
_entity_poly.type
_entity_poly.pdbx_seq_one_letter_code
_entity_poly.pdbx_strand_id
1 'polypeptide(L)'
;MRGLIGRIMLGTGAALLLAAPAWAETRQALVIAGRAASQEIGQPGRDALAVSRALLAAGFDVRRLENPASLPEPPAEAPDVMLVYVSADLAQNDDGRAIALASGPVTLAELAARYPAAQQMVLAESCAVEPVAEPAEDEAKPGDAPAAALLAHSPAACAGSARLTTALLAALERPGAELADSLSGAGLPVATGSDWAGFTALVAQPKAAGGGTLILDAPLRPVSALTPTARPGALSAAGQAATSGVQIFNAAAPVQPLTGDRAARPTGAGLPEPSIIVGERPREDGVTPPTDSLAGSALGTSAEERARIRAEDPQAFASLLESGAFDPPADQMASAIQTDLQRMNCYTGRIDGDWGNGSRQAVDRYFQRAGGTAVTREAEVTLFRQIALRDDLRCPDVVVQPVVRNTPAASTRQPTTTRSTPARTTTQRQPVQPPRQTTPPPAAATTQPRINPNALGSGIFR
;
A
#
# COMPACT_ATOMS: atom_id res chain seq x y z
N MET A 1 -85.10 -23.61 16.83
CA MET A 1 -85.69 -22.29 16.48
C MET A 1 -84.99 -21.22 17.30
N ARG A 2 -84.42 -20.20 16.64
CA ARG A 2 -83.93 -18.91 17.19
C ARG A 2 -82.68 -19.00 18.09
N GLY A 3 -81.63 -18.19 17.98
CA GLY A 3 -81.39 -16.96 17.21
C GLY A 3 -79.90 -16.80 16.88
N LEU A 4 -79.62 -16.11 15.76
CA LEU A 4 -79.08 -14.74 15.69
C LEU A 4 -77.55 -14.73 15.74
N ILE A 5 -76.85 -14.77 14.60
CA ILE A 5 -76.47 -13.59 13.79
C ILE A 5 -75.82 -12.51 14.67
N GLY A 6 -74.49 -12.45 14.65
CA GLY A 6 -73.72 -11.46 15.40
C GLY A 6 -72.33 -11.21 14.82
N ARG A 7 -72.29 -10.34 13.80
CA ARG A 7 -71.18 -9.43 13.45
C ARG A 7 -69.81 -10.05 13.10
N ILE A 8 -69.64 -10.32 11.81
CA ILE A 8 -68.34 -10.24 11.13
C ILE A 8 -68.03 -8.76 10.92
N MET A 9 -67.26 -8.15 11.82
CA MET A 9 -66.63 -6.84 11.62
C MET A 9 -65.35 -7.06 10.81
N LEU A 10 -65.44 -6.88 9.49
CA LEU A 10 -64.28 -6.69 8.63
C LEU A 10 -63.66 -5.33 8.99
N GLY A 11 -62.69 -5.36 9.90
CA GLY A 11 -61.83 -4.21 10.17
C GLY A 11 -60.74 -4.13 9.10
N THR A 12 -60.99 -3.37 8.04
CA THR A 12 -59.98 -2.90 7.10
C THR A 12 -59.08 -1.88 7.82
N GLY A 13 -58.19 -2.38 8.67
CA GLY A 13 -57.11 -1.60 9.26
C GLY A 13 -56.07 -1.33 8.18
N ALA A 14 -56.12 -0.15 7.58
CA ALA A 14 -55.02 0.37 6.77
C ALA A 14 -53.77 0.49 7.66
N ALA A 15 -52.89 -0.50 7.59
CA ALA A 15 -51.56 -0.42 8.15
C ALA A 15 -50.78 0.61 7.32
N LEU A 16 -50.84 1.88 7.74
CA LEU A 16 -49.86 2.87 7.35
C LEU A 16 -48.51 2.38 7.90
N LEU A 17 -47.77 1.65 7.07
CA LEU A 17 -46.34 1.46 7.22
C LEU A 17 -45.70 2.83 7.05
N LEU A 18 -45.67 3.60 8.13
CA LEU A 18 -44.76 4.73 8.27
C LEU A 18 -43.37 4.12 8.18
N ALA A 19 -42.79 4.17 6.97
CA ALA A 19 -41.38 3.93 6.77
C ALA A 19 -40.66 4.96 7.63
N ALA A 20 -40.27 4.54 8.84
CA ALA A 20 -39.31 5.30 9.62
C ALA A 20 -38.12 5.54 8.68
N PRO A 21 -37.59 6.78 8.60
CA PRO A 21 -36.39 7.01 7.82
C PRO A 21 -35.37 5.99 8.31
N ALA A 22 -34.83 5.18 7.40
CA ALA A 22 -33.68 4.36 7.72
C ALA A 22 -32.57 5.35 8.05
N TRP A 23 -32.37 5.62 9.35
CA TRP A 23 -31.28 6.45 9.83
C TRP A 23 -30.02 5.80 9.30
N ALA A 24 -29.27 6.54 8.48
CA ALA A 24 -28.04 6.04 7.88
C ALA A 24 -27.06 5.81 9.03
N GLU A 25 -26.95 4.55 9.44
CA GLU A 25 -26.00 4.10 10.44
C GLU A 25 -24.60 4.59 10.05
N THR A 26 -24.00 5.38 10.94
CA THR A 26 -22.68 5.95 10.72
C THR A 26 -21.62 4.90 11.00
N ARG A 27 -20.89 4.52 9.94
CA ARG A 27 -19.86 3.46 9.98
C ARG A 27 -18.51 4.08 9.65
N GLN A 28 -17.59 4.05 10.59
CA GLN A 28 -16.23 4.53 10.39
C GLN A 28 -15.22 3.42 10.64
N ALA A 29 -14.12 3.46 9.89
CA ALA A 29 -13.00 2.56 10.13
C ALA A 29 -11.67 3.29 10.15
N LEU A 30 -10.81 2.89 11.08
CA LEU A 30 -9.43 3.32 11.17
C LEU A 30 -8.54 2.11 10.85
N VAL A 31 -7.78 2.19 9.76
CA VAL A 31 -6.89 1.12 9.29
C VAL A 31 -5.45 1.58 9.45
N ILE A 32 -4.66 0.88 10.25
CA ILE A 32 -3.28 1.24 10.58
C ILE A 32 -2.33 0.17 10.06
N ALA A 33 -1.42 0.54 9.16
CA ALA A 33 -0.26 -0.26 8.79
C ALA A 33 0.96 0.24 9.56
N GLY A 34 1.40 -0.49 10.57
CA GLY A 34 2.62 -0.19 11.32
C GLY A 34 3.87 -0.80 10.69
N ARG A 35 5.04 -0.37 11.16
CA ARG A 35 6.28 -1.09 10.88
C ARG A 35 6.26 -2.36 11.70
N ALA A 36 6.56 -3.46 11.03
CA ALA A 36 6.65 -4.76 11.66
C ALA A 36 7.97 -5.36 11.23
N ALA A 37 8.96 -5.33 12.14
CA ALA A 37 10.27 -5.94 11.90
C ALA A 37 10.15 -7.46 11.84
N SER A 38 9.14 -8.03 12.51
CA SER A 38 8.88 -9.47 12.50
C SER A 38 8.04 -9.95 11.30
N GLN A 39 7.39 -9.04 10.56
CA GLN A 39 6.56 -9.39 9.41
C GLN A 39 7.35 -9.34 8.08
N GLU A 40 6.80 -9.96 7.03
CA GLU A 40 7.38 -9.84 5.70
C GLU A 40 7.36 -8.37 5.28
N ILE A 41 8.46 -7.91 4.67
CA ILE A 41 8.60 -6.53 4.23
C ILE A 41 7.38 -6.14 3.36
N GLY A 42 6.68 -5.07 3.74
CA GLY A 42 5.51 -4.56 3.03
C GLY A 42 4.19 -5.29 3.32
N GLN A 43 4.19 -6.41 4.02
CA GLN A 43 2.98 -7.14 4.41
C GLN A 43 1.94 -6.27 5.15
N PRO A 44 2.31 -5.48 6.19
CA PRO A 44 1.36 -4.56 6.84
C PRO A 44 0.61 -3.65 5.88
N GLY A 45 1.31 -3.11 4.88
CA GLY A 45 0.75 -2.21 3.89
C GLY A 45 -0.22 -2.92 2.95
N ARG A 46 0.13 -4.14 2.49
CA ARG A 46 -0.73 -4.97 1.63
C ARG A 46 -2.03 -5.35 2.35
N ASP A 47 -1.93 -5.81 3.59
CA ASP A 47 -3.09 -6.21 4.38
C ASP A 47 -3.99 -5.00 4.68
N ALA A 48 -3.42 -3.87 5.11
CA ALA A 48 -4.16 -2.64 5.35
C ALA A 48 -4.87 -2.13 4.08
N LEU A 49 -4.23 -2.22 2.90
CA LEU A 49 -4.86 -1.85 1.64
C LEU A 49 -6.06 -2.76 1.30
N ALA A 50 -5.89 -4.08 1.45
CA ALA A 50 -6.94 -5.07 1.18
C ALA A 50 -8.15 -4.85 2.11
N VAL A 51 -7.91 -4.73 3.42
CA VAL A 51 -8.94 -4.46 4.42
C VAL A 51 -9.63 -3.12 4.16
N SER A 52 -8.87 -2.07 3.82
CA SER A 52 -9.47 -0.75 3.49
C SER A 52 -10.45 -0.86 2.33
N ARG A 53 -10.10 -1.59 1.26
CA ARG A 53 -10.98 -1.79 0.10
C ARG A 53 -12.26 -2.55 0.46
N ALA A 54 -12.13 -3.63 1.24
CA ALA A 54 -13.27 -4.41 1.69
C ALA A 54 -14.21 -3.61 2.60
N LEU A 55 -13.67 -2.80 3.51
CA LEU A 55 -14.46 -1.94 4.40
C LEU A 55 -15.18 -0.82 3.63
N LEU A 56 -14.52 -0.19 2.65
CA LEU A 56 -15.16 0.76 1.75
C LEU A 56 -16.33 0.11 0.99
N ALA A 57 -16.15 -1.11 0.49
CA ALA A 57 -17.21 -1.88 -0.18
C ALA A 57 -18.35 -2.25 0.79
N ALA A 58 -18.05 -2.45 2.07
CA ALA A 58 -19.01 -2.69 3.14
C ALA A 58 -19.67 -1.40 3.69
N GLY A 59 -19.37 -0.24 3.10
CA GLY A 59 -20.01 1.04 3.42
C GLY A 59 -19.39 1.82 4.58
N PHE A 60 -18.19 1.46 5.03
CA PHE A 60 -17.46 2.24 6.02
C PHE A 60 -16.83 3.49 5.39
N ASP A 61 -16.75 4.57 6.15
CA ASP A 61 -15.82 5.68 5.89
C ASP A 61 -14.44 5.32 6.45
N VAL A 62 -13.48 5.04 5.56
CA VAL A 62 -12.19 4.46 5.92
C VAL A 62 -11.09 5.50 5.95
N ARG A 63 -10.43 5.64 7.11
CA ARG A 63 -9.18 6.40 7.29
C ARG A 63 -8.02 5.43 7.41
N ARG A 64 -7.14 5.42 6.41
CA ARG A 64 -5.94 4.57 6.38
C ARG A 64 -4.69 5.36 6.75
N LEU A 65 -3.87 4.82 7.65
CA LEU A 65 -2.61 5.40 8.10
C LEU A 65 -1.46 4.42 7.87
N GLU A 66 -0.37 4.90 7.31
CA GLU A 66 0.87 4.14 7.12
C GLU A 66 1.95 4.69 8.03
N ASN A 67 2.48 3.84 8.92
CA ASN A 67 3.52 4.13 9.90
C ASN A 67 3.28 5.42 10.71
N PRO A 68 2.08 5.62 11.30
CA PRO A 68 1.78 6.86 12.01
C PRO A 68 2.70 7.02 13.23
N ALA A 69 3.25 8.23 13.39
CA ALA A 69 4.05 8.55 14.57
C ALA A 69 3.18 8.59 15.84
N SER A 70 1.92 9.00 15.70
CA SER A 70 0.91 9.04 16.74
C SER A 70 -0.47 8.71 16.16
N LEU A 71 -1.36 8.21 17.01
CA LEU A 71 -2.76 7.97 16.63
C LEU A 71 -3.49 9.29 16.36
N PRO A 72 -4.40 9.34 15.36
CA PRO A 72 -5.19 10.52 15.10
C PRO A 72 -6.15 10.83 16.27
N GLU A 73 -6.66 12.05 16.31
CA GLU A 73 -7.78 12.36 17.20
C GLU A 73 -9.03 11.56 16.80
N PRO A 74 -9.85 11.12 17.78
CA PRO A 74 -11.12 10.47 17.49
C PRO A 74 -12.06 11.42 16.74
N PRO A 75 -13.06 10.89 16.01
CA PRO A 75 -14.07 11.72 15.39
C PRO A 75 -14.81 12.57 16.44
N ALA A 76 -15.24 13.78 16.07
CA ALA A 76 -15.94 14.68 16.99
C ALA A 76 -17.28 14.11 17.48
N GLU A 77 -17.94 13.30 16.64
CA GLU A 77 -19.14 12.54 16.97
C GLU A 77 -18.81 11.05 16.89
N ALA A 78 -19.17 10.31 17.94
CA ALA A 78 -18.97 8.87 17.98
C ALA A 78 -19.88 8.19 16.95
N PRO A 79 -19.34 7.36 16.03
CA PRO A 79 -20.16 6.65 15.06
C PRO A 79 -20.98 5.54 15.75
N ASP A 80 -22.01 5.07 15.07
CA ASP A 80 -22.77 3.89 15.49
C ASP A 80 -21.86 2.65 15.50
N VAL A 81 -21.02 2.52 14.46
CA VAL A 81 -20.04 1.43 14.34
C VAL A 81 -18.64 1.99 14.07
N MET A 82 -17.68 1.61 14.91
CA MET A 82 -16.26 1.86 14.69
C MET A 82 -15.48 0.55 14.53
N LEU A 83 -14.72 0.42 13.45
CA LEU A 83 -13.76 -0.67 13.27
C LEU A 83 -12.33 -0.14 13.23
N VAL A 84 -11.51 -0.54 14.19
CA VAL A 84 -10.08 -0.26 14.22
C VAL A 84 -9.34 -1.53 13.80
N TYR A 85 -8.70 -1.50 12.64
CA TYR A 85 -7.85 -2.59 12.16
C TYR A 85 -6.39 -2.16 12.21
N VAL A 86 -5.54 -3.00 12.79
CA VAL A 86 -4.11 -2.74 12.90
C VAL A 86 -3.33 -3.92 12.33
N SER A 87 -2.41 -3.65 11.42
CA SER A 87 -1.40 -4.61 10.97
C SER A 87 -0.04 -4.11 11.42
N ALA A 88 0.53 -4.70 12.46
CA ALA A 88 1.79 -4.27 13.08
C ALA A 88 2.37 -5.37 13.99
N ASP A 89 3.61 -5.19 14.45
CA ASP A 89 4.15 -6.02 15.53
C ASP A 89 3.43 -5.70 16.84
N LEU A 90 2.89 -6.74 17.48
CA LEU A 90 2.34 -6.67 18.84
C LEU A 90 3.39 -7.14 19.84
N ALA A 91 3.78 -6.26 20.76
CA ALA A 91 4.58 -6.61 21.91
C ALA A 91 3.67 -7.01 23.08
N GLN A 92 4.05 -8.04 23.83
CA GLN A 92 3.42 -8.36 25.12
C GLN A 92 4.01 -7.44 26.20
N ASN A 93 3.17 -6.85 27.05
CA ASN A 93 3.53 -6.13 28.26
C ASN A 93 2.66 -6.58 29.45
N ASP A 94 2.92 -6.02 30.63
CA ASP A 94 2.16 -6.35 31.86
C ASP A 94 0.65 -6.03 31.73
N ASP A 95 0.31 -5.09 30.85
CA ASP A 95 -1.06 -4.62 30.58
C ASP A 95 -1.74 -5.33 29.38
N GLY A 96 -1.07 -6.33 28.78
CA GLY A 96 -1.58 -7.12 27.66
C GLY A 96 -0.78 -6.98 26.35
N ARG A 97 -1.47 -7.04 25.20
CA ARG A 97 -0.83 -6.86 23.89
C ARG A 97 -0.90 -5.40 23.47
N ALA A 98 0.25 -4.84 23.11
CA ALA A 98 0.40 -3.46 22.69
C ALA A 98 1.04 -3.34 21.31
N ILE A 99 0.57 -2.37 20.54
CA ILE A 99 1.14 -1.98 19.25
C ILE A 99 2.27 -1.00 19.51
N ALA A 100 3.44 -1.25 18.93
CA ALA A 100 4.54 -0.32 18.99
C ALA A 100 4.31 0.87 18.02
N LEU A 101 4.03 2.05 18.56
CA LEU A 101 4.02 3.31 17.81
C LEU A 101 5.24 4.16 18.17
N ALA A 102 5.58 5.14 17.34
CA ALA A 102 6.69 6.05 17.65
C ALA A 102 6.42 6.91 18.89
N SER A 103 5.14 7.18 19.20
CA SER A 103 4.70 7.87 20.41
C SER A 103 4.74 7.01 21.69
N GLY A 104 5.05 5.72 21.56
CA GLY A 104 4.99 4.74 22.65
C GLY A 104 4.05 3.56 22.34
N PRO A 105 4.12 2.48 23.14
CA PRO A 105 3.21 1.36 23.01
C PRO A 105 1.77 1.78 23.30
N VAL A 106 0.81 1.23 22.57
CA VAL A 106 -0.63 1.42 22.82
C VAL A 106 -1.33 0.07 22.88
N THR A 107 -2.00 -0.22 23.99
CA THR A 107 -2.72 -1.49 24.17
C THR A 107 -3.99 -1.54 23.31
N LEU A 108 -4.51 -2.74 23.04
CA LEU A 108 -5.78 -2.90 22.33
C LEU A 108 -6.96 -2.29 23.13
N ALA A 109 -6.91 -2.35 24.46
CA ALA A 109 -7.91 -1.75 25.34
C ALA A 109 -7.84 -0.21 25.32
N GLU A 110 -6.64 0.37 25.28
CA GLU A 110 -6.45 1.83 25.10
C GLU A 110 -6.95 2.30 23.74
N LEU A 111 -6.70 1.53 22.68
CA LEU A 111 -7.29 1.79 21.36
C LEU A 111 -8.81 1.77 21.41
N ALA A 112 -9.38 0.78 22.10
CA ALA A 112 -10.82 0.67 22.25
C ALA A 112 -11.39 1.90 22.97
N ALA A 113 -10.81 2.26 24.12
CA ALA A 113 -11.21 3.44 24.89
C ALA A 113 -11.04 4.77 24.13
N ARG A 114 -10.03 4.88 23.24
CA ARG A 114 -9.75 6.10 22.48
C ARG A 114 -10.75 6.38 21.36
N TYR A 115 -11.37 5.35 20.78
CA TYR A 115 -12.29 5.48 19.64
C TYR A 115 -13.68 4.95 19.97
N PRO A 116 -14.42 5.57 20.91
CA PRO A 116 -15.70 5.06 21.36
C PRO A 116 -16.74 5.05 20.22
N ALA A 117 -17.62 4.05 20.25
CA ALA A 117 -18.76 3.88 19.35
C ALA A 117 -19.86 3.08 20.06
N ALA A 118 -21.08 3.06 19.52
CA ALA A 118 -22.14 2.21 20.06
C ALA A 118 -21.80 0.72 19.91
N GLN A 119 -21.13 0.37 18.81
CA GLN A 119 -20.46 -0.91 18.61
C GLN A 119 -19.03 -0.71 18.13
N GLN A 120 -18.08 -1.36 18.78
CA GLN A 120 -16.67 -1.23 18.46
C GLN A 120 -16.02 -2.57 18.13
N MET A 121 -15.16 -2.58 17.12
CA MET A 121 -14.32 -3.73 16.79
C MET A 121 -12.86 -3.29 16.75
N VAL A 122 -11.98 -3.95 17.49
CA VAL A 122 -10.53 -3.74 17.42
C VAL A 122 -9.87 -5.05 16.99
N LEU A 123 -9.25 -5.03 15.81
CA LEU A 123 -8.71 -6.19 15.12
C LEU A 123 -7.19 -5.98 14.92
N ALA A 124 -6.36 -6.90 15.40
CA ALA A 124 -4.91 -6.74 15.35
C ALA A 124 -4.17 -7.93 14.71
N GLU A 125 -3.55 -7.68 13.55
CA GLU A 125 -2.76 -8.63 12.77
C GLU A 125 -1.27 -8.48 13.08
N SER A 126 -0.67 -9.53 13.64
CA SER A 126 0.72 -9.60 14.10
C SER A 126 1.34 -10.96 13.79
N CYS A 127 1.26 -11.39 12.53
CA CYS A 127 1.88 -12.63 12.07
C CYS A 127 3.40 -12.49 11.91
N ALA A 128 4.20 -12.92 12.88
CA ALA A 128 5.65 -12.99 12.68
C ALA A 128 6.02 -14.04 11.61
N VAL A 129 7.03 -13.73 10.79
CA VAL A 129 7.61 -14.63 9.77
C VAL A 129 8.48 -15.69 10.41
N GLU A 130 9.19 -15.33 11.48
CA GLU A 130 10.01 -16.27 12.24
C GLU A 130 9.27 -16.78 13.48
N PRO A 131 9.34 -18.10 13.77
CA PRO A 131 8.79 -18.65 14.99
C PRO A 131 9.51 -18.00 16.18
N VAL A 132 8.76 -17.26 16.99
CA VAL A 132 9.26 -16.73 18.26
C VAL A 132 9.71 -17.92 19.11
N ALA A 133 10.95 -17.86 19.61
CA ALA A 133 11.71 -19.04 20.05
C ALA A 133 11.05 -19.91 21.12
N GLU A 134 10.08 -19.40 21.87
CA GLU A 134 9.12 -20.21 22.60
C GLU A 134 7.77 -19.48 22.57
N PRO A 135 6.65 -20.14 22.20
CA PRO A 135 5.34 -19.55 22.40
C PRO A 135 5.18 -19.41 23.91
N ALA A 136 5.10 -18.17 24.40
CA ALA A 136 4.70 -17.95 25.79
C ALA A 136 3.40 -18.71 26.01
N GLU A 137 3.39 -19.68 26.93
CA GLU A 137 2.20 -20.50 27.27
C GLU A 137 1.04 -19.67 27.82
N ASP A 138 1.24 -18.35 27.98
CA ASP A 138 0.15 -17.39 28.07
C ASP A 138 -0.52 -17.25 26.70
N GLU A 139 -1.40 -18.22 26.41
CA GLU A 139 -2.62 -17.99 25.65
C GLU A 139 -3.40 -16.90 26.40
N ALA A 140 -2.93 -15.65 26.24
CA ALA A 140 -3.45 -14.49 26.93
C ALA A 140 -4.93 -14.47 26.63
N LYS A 141 -5.73 -14.77 27.66
CA LYS A 141 -7.18 -14.60 27.57
C LYS A 141 -7.37 -13.20 27.04
N PRO A 142 -8.04 -13.04 25.88
CA PRO A 142 -8.28 -11.71 25.37
C PRO A 142 -8.89 -10.91 26.52
N GLY A 143 -8.16 -9.88 26.97
CA GLY A 143 -8.52 -9.14 28.18
C GLY A 143 -9.96 -8.66 28.07
N ASP A 144 -10.62 -8.41 29.20
CA ASP A 144 -12.04 -8.07 29.24
C ASP A 144 -12.35 -7.00 28.18
N ALA A 145 -13.01 -7.43 27.10
CA ALA A 145 -13.39 -6.52 26.04
C ALA A 145 -14.36 -5.50 26.67
N PRO A 146 -14.23 -4.20 26.34
CA PRO A 146 -15.20 -3.20 26.76
C PRO A 146 -16.62 -3.68 26.46
N ALA A 147 -17.61 -3.26 27.27
CA ALA A 147 -18.95 -3.85 27.25
C ALA A 147 -19.54 -3.99 25.83
N ALA A 148 -19.40 -3.00 24.96
CA ALA A 148 -19.91 -3.02 23.58
C ALA A 148 -18.81 -3.22 22.51
N ALA A 149 -17.75 -3.96 22.83
CA ALA A 149 -16.60 -4.16 21.95
C ALA A 149 -16.33 -5.62 21.61
N LEU A 150 -15.78 -5.84 20.41
CA LEU A 150 -15.14 -7.07 19.98
C LEU A 150 -13.64 -6.83 19.82
N LEU A 151 -12.83 -7.68 20.45
CA LEU A 151 -11.38 -7.71 20.30
C LEU A 151 -10.99 -9.01 19.60
N ALA A 152 -10.21 -8.94 18.53
CA ALA A 152 -9.64 -10.12 17.88
C ALA A 152 -8.21 -9.86 17.44
N HIS A 153 -7.38 -10.90 17.46
CA HIS A 153 -6.00 -10.78 17.00
C HIS A 153 -5.50 -12.06 16.34
N SER A 154 -4.46 -11.94 15.51
CA SER A 154 -3.76 -13.13 15.02
C SER A 154 -3.00 -13.82 16.17
N PRO A 155 -2.75 -15.14 16.06
CA PRO A 155 -1.78 -15.79 16.93
C PRO A 155 -0.38 -15.21 16.71
N ALA A 156 0.55 -15.48 17.64
CA ALA A 156 1.92 -14.99 17.58
C ALA A 156 2.70 -15.55 16.36
N ALA A 157 2.43 -16.80 16.01
CA ALA A 157 2.97 -17.45 14.82
C ALA A 157 1.82 -17.84 13.88
N CYS A 158 1.90 -17.41 12.63
CA CYS A 158 0.87 -17.70 11.62
C CYS A 158 1.22 -18.83 10.67
N ALA A 159 2.35 -19.51 10.88
CA ALA A 159 2.70 -20.71 10.14
C ALA A 159 1.67 -21.82 10.44
N GLY A 160 0.72 -22.00 9.53
CA GLY A 160 -0.32 -23.05 9.61
C GLY A 160 -1.62 -22.64 10.30
N SER A 161 -1.73 -21.43 10.85
CA SER A 161 -2.99 -20.90 11.39
C SER A 161 -3.67 -19.94 10.41
N ALA A 162 -4.95 -19.68 10.61
CA ALA A 162 -5.64 -18.63 9.86
C ALA A 162 -5.02 -17.26 10.18
N ARG A 163 -4.82 -16.44 9.14
CA ARG A 163 -4.48 -15.02 9.30
C ARG A 163 -5.76 -14.23 9.58
N LEU A 164 -5.67 -13.23 10.47
CA LEU A 164 -6.80 -12.37 10.80
C LEU A 164 -7.32 -11.64 9.56
N THR A 165 -6.40 -11.12 8.73
CA THR A 165 -6.70 -10.44 7.48
C THR A 165 -7.55 -11.31 6.57
N THR A 166 -7.13 -12.55 6.34
CA THR A 166 -7.83 -13.49 5.45
C THR A 166 -9.22 -13.84 5.99
N ALA A 167 -9.34 -14.10 7.29
CA ALA A 167 -10.62 -14.42 7.92
C ALA A 167 -11.59 -13.22 7.88
N LEU A 168 -11.09 -12.00 8.15
CA LEU A 168 -11.87 -10.77 8.08
C LEU A 168 -12.39 -10.52 6.66
N LEU A 169 -11.55 -10.62 5.64
CA LEU A 169 -11.95 -10.44 4.24
C LEU A 169 -13.02 -11.47 3.85
N ALA A 170 -12.83 -12.74 4.18
CA ALA A 170 -13.81 -13.80 3.93
C ALA A 170 -15.12 -13.62 4.71
N ALA A 171 -15.11 -12.95 5.87
CA ALA A 171 -16.31 -12.60 6.61
C ALA A 171 -17.06 -11.44 5.94
N LEU A 172 -16.35 -10.39 5.54
CA LEU A 172 -16.93 -9.22 4.86
C LEU A 172 -17.53 -9.55 3.48
N GLU A 173 -17.00 -10.57 2.80
CA GLU A 173 -17.51 -11.04 1.50
C GLU A 173 -18.80 -11.88 1.61
N ARG A 174 -19.19 -12.34 2.81
CA ARG A 174 -20.37 -13.17 3.03
C ARG A 174 -21.49 -12.34 3.67
N PRO A 175 -22.47 -11.86 2.89
CA PRO A 175 -23.55 -11.06 3.45
C PRO A 175 -24.34 -11.85 4.49
N GLY A 176 -24.66 -11.21 5.61
CA GLY A 176 -25.36 -11.87 6.72
C GLY A 176 -24.45 -12.67 7.65
N ALA A 177 -23.15 -12.81 7.36
CA ALA A 177 -22.22 -13.45 8.28
C ALA A 177 -21.98 -12.58 9.50
N GLU A 178 -22.11 -13.17 10.70
CA GLU A 178 -21.70 -12.55 11.95
C GLU A 178 -20.15 -12.63 12.05
N LEU A 179 -19.53 -11.50 12.38
CA LEU A 179 -18.08 -11.37 12.32
C LEU A 179 -17.37 -12.14 13.45
N ALA A 180 -17.87 -12.09 14.68
CA ALA A 180 -17.29 -12.83 15.80
C ALA A 180 -17.31 -14.35 15.55
N ASP A 181 -18.42 -14.89 15.06
CA ASP A 181 -18.58 -16.28 14.66
C ASP A 181 -17.64 -16.65 13.50
N SER A 182 -17.48 -15.75 12.53
CA SER A 182 -16.58 -15.98 11.40
C SER A 182 -15.11 -16.01 11.79
N LEU A 183 -14.69 -15.11 12.69
CA LEU A 183 -13.31 -15.04 13.17
C LEU A 183 -13.01 -16.21 14.11
N SER A 184 -13.88 -16.50 15.07
CA SER A 184 -13.74 -17.64 15.99
C SER A 184 -13.79 -18.99 15.24
N GLY A 185 -14.66 -19.13 14.24
CA GLY A 185 -14.72 -20.30 13.36
C GLY A 185 -13.46 -20.50 12.51
N ALA A 186 -12.68 -19.44 12.28
CA ALA A 186 -11.35 -19.51 11.67
C ALA A 186 -10.24 -19.89 12.68
N GLY A 187 -10.58 -20.14 13.95
CA GLY A 187 -9.63 -20.46 15.02
C GLY A 187 -8.89 -19.26 15.57
N LEU A 188 -9.41 -18.04 15.36
CA LEU A 188 -8.79 -16.82 15.89
C LEU A 188 -9.25 -16.55 17.32
N PRO A 189 -8.36 -16.06 18.21
CA PRO A 189 -8.74 -15.52 19.50
C PRO A 189 -9.69 -14.34 19.35
N VAL A 190 -10.88 -14.44 19.95
CA VAL A 190 -11.92 -13.39 19.96
C VAL A 190 -12.42 -13.21 21.39
N ALA A 191 -12.51 -11.96 21.87
CA ALA A 191 -13.30 -11.56 23.03
C ALA A 191 -14.42 -10.62 22.60
N THR A 192 -15.57 -10.77 23.26
CA THR A 192 -16.71 -9.87 23.12
C THR A 192 -17.12 -9.37 24.50
N GLY A 193 -17.44 -8.09 24.61
CA GLY A 193 -17.99 -7.52 25.83
C GLY A 193 -19.42 -8.02 26.12
N SER A 194 -19.89 -7.81 27.35
CA SER A 194 -21.22 -8.25 27.81
C SER A 194 -22.38 -7.68 27.00
N ASP A 195 -22.19 -6.49 26.42
CA ASP A 195 -23.19 -5.71 25.71
C ASP A 195 -22.94 -5.73 24.19
N TRP A 196 -22.05 -6.62 23.71
CA TRP A 196 -21.80 -6.81 22.28
C TRP A 196 -23.05 -7.36 21.60
N ALA A 197 -23.68 -6.53 20.77
CA ALA A 197 -24.91 -6.89 20.05
C ALA A 197 -24.65 -7.61 18.70
N GLY A 198 -23.40 -7.96 18.38
CA GLY A 198 -23.03 -8.61 17.12
C GLY A 198 -22.79 -7.61 15.99
N PHE A 199 -21.96 -8.00 15.01
CA PHE A 199 -21.78 -7.26 13.76
C PHE A 199 -22.01 -8.19 12.58
N THR A 200 -22.96 -7.83 11.72
CA THR A 200 -23.30 -8.60 10.52
C THR A 200 -22.76 -7.90 9.28
N ALA A 201 -22.00 -8.62 8.46
CA ALA A 201 -21.51 -8.12 7.19
C ALA A 201 -22.70 -7.74 6.27
N LEU A 202 -22.74 -6.48 5.85
CA LEU A 202 -23.76 -6.02 4.90
C LEU A 202 -23.43 -6.50 3.49
N VAL A 203 -24.47 -6.72 2.69
CA VAL A 203 -24.31 -6.83 1.24
C VAL A 203 -23.64 -5.54 0.76
N ALA A 204 -22.52 -5.64 0.06
CA ALA A 204 -21.92 -4.51 -0.63
C ALA A 204 -22.97 -3.88 -1.55
N GLN A 205 -23.57 -2.78 -1.11
CA GLN A 205 -24.46 -1.98 -1.94
C GLN A 205 -23.54 -1.23 -2.89
N PRO A 206 -23.61 -1.46 -4.22
CA PRO A 206 -22.83 -0.65 -5.14
C PRO A 206 -23.26 0.79 -4.93
N LYS A 207 -22.40 1.58 -4.28
CA LYS A 207 -22.61 3.01 -4.12
C LYS A 207 -22.57 3.57 -5.53
N ALA A 208 -23.74 3.85 -6.11
CA ALA A 208 -23.84 4.48 -7.40
C ALA A 208 -23.00 5.75 -7.32
N ALA A 209 -21.88 5.79 -8.05
CA ALA A 209 -21.02 6.96 -8.10
C ALA A 209 -21.92 8.13 -8.52
N GLY A 210 -22.15 9.06 -7.60
CA GLY A 210 -23.19 10.07 -7.77
C GLY A 210 -22.94 10.88 -9.03
N GLY A 211 -23.77 10.69 -10.05
CA GLY A 211 -24.03 11.61 -11.16
C GLY A 211 -22.85 12.25 -11.88
N GLY A 212 -21.63 11.74 -11.74
CA GLY A 212 -20.46 12.26 -12.46
C GLY A 212 -20.60 11.89 -13.93
N THR A 213 -20.78 12.88 -14.80
CA THR A 213 -20.73 12.66 -16.25
C THR A 213 -19.36 12.07 -16.61
N LEU A 214 -19.34 10.80 -16.97
CA LEU A 214 -18.15 10.16 -17.53
C LEU A 214 -17.94 10.71 -18.94
N ILE A 215 -17.13 11.76 -19.08
CA ILE A 215 -16.75 12.30 -20.39
C ILE A 215 -15.70 11.35 -20.98
N LEU A 216 -16.14 10.48 -21.89
CA LEU A 216 -15.25 9.68 -22.72
C LEU A 216 -14.67 10.59 -23.80
N ASP A 217 -13.49 11.14 -23.57
CA ASP A 217 -12.81 12.08 -24.49
C ASP A 217 -12.19 11.38 -25.72
N ALA A 218 -12.37 10.05 -25.83
CA ALA A 218 -11.93 9.25 -26.95
C ALA A 218 -13.15 8.63 -27.66
N PRO A 219 -13.23 8.70 -29.02
CA PRO A 219 -14.27 8.00 -29.76
C PRO A 219 -14.11 6.49 -29.50
N LEU A 220 -15.16 5.88 -28.94
CA LEU A 220 -15.25 4.44 -28.81
C LEU A 220 -15.11 3.83 -30.21
N ARG A 221 -13.99 3.14 -30.46
CA ARG A 221 -13.84 2.37 -31.69
C ARG A 221 -14.81 1.20 -31.59
N PRO A 222 -15.76 1.05 -32.54
CA PRO A 222 -16.59 -0.14 -32.57
C PRO A 222 -15.67 -1.35 -32.71
N VAL A 223 -15.70 -2.24 -31.71
CA VAL A 223 -15.08 -3.55 -31.84
C VAL A 223 -15.87 -4.24 -32.95
N SER A 224 -15.22 -4.48 -34.09
CA SER A 224 -15.83 -5.24 -35.18
C SER A 224 -16.35 -6.55 -34.61
N ALA A 225 -17.67 -6.73 -34.68
CA ALA A 225 -18.31 -7.96 -34.28
C ALA A 225 -17.65 -9.11 -35.05
N LEU A 226 -16.88 -9.94 -34.36
CA LEU A 226 -16.51 -11.25 -34.85
C LEU A 226 -17.83 -11.95 -35.13
N THR A 227 -18.12 -12.16 -36.42
CA THR A 227 -19.33 -12.82 -36.88
C THR A 227 -19.24 -14.27 -36.39
N PRO A 228 -20.07 -14.72 -35.44
CA PRO A 228 -20.14 -16.14 -35.18
C PRO A 228 -20.90 -16.74 -36.37
N THR A 229 -20.22 -17.58 -37.15
CA THR A 229 -20.89 -18.53 -38.05
C THR A 229 -21.63 -19.57 -37.21
N ALA A 230 -22.77 -19.16 -36.65
CA ALA A 230 -23.74 -20.04 -36.03
C ALA A 230 -24.72 -20.51 -37.12
N ARG A 231 -24.72 -21.82 -37.34
CA ARG A 231 -25.65 -22.53 -38.23
C ARG A 231 -27.08 -22.36 -37.67
N PRO A 232 -28.07 -21.93 -38.46
CA PRO A 232 -29.41 -21.66 -37.93
C PRO A 232 -30.13 -22.96 -37.57
N GLY A 233 -30.37 -23.16 -36.26
CA GLY A 233 -31.43 -24.02 -35.77
C GLY A 233 -32.72 -23.21 -35.67
N ALA A 234 -33.79 -23.72 -36.27
CA ALA A 234 -35.08 -23.04 -36.36
C ALA A 234 -35.71 -22.83 -34.97
N LEU A 235 -36.04 -21.58 -34.64
CA LEU A 235 -37.04 -21.26 -33.62
C LEU A 235 -37.94 -20.11 -34.09
N SER A 236 -39.23 -20.29 -33.80
CA SER A 236 -40.37 -19.45 -34.16
C SER A 236 -40.25 -17.99 -33.75
N ALA A 237 -40.82 -17.15 -34.60
CA ALA A 237 -41.02 -15.73 -34.41
C ALA A 237 -42.16 -15.43 -33.42
N ALA A 238 -41.92 -14.47 -32.53
CA ALA A 238 -42.88 -13.44 -32.13
C ALA A 238 -42.08 -12.17 -31.80
N GLY A 239 -42.37 -11.09 -32.52
CA GLY A 239 -41.54 -9.89 -32.57
C GLY A 239 -41.81 -8.89 -31.44
N GLN A 240 -40.82 -8.03 -31.21
CA GLN A 240 -41.03 -6.69 -30.67
C GLN A 240 -39.89 -5.75 -31.09
N ALA A 241 -40.28 -4.52 -31.39
CA ALA A 241 -39.49 -3.49 -32.04
C ALA A 241 -38.33 -2.98 -31.18
N ALA A 242 -37.21 -2.69 -31.85
CA ALA A 242 -36.02 -2.10 -31.26
C ALA A 242 -36.24 -0.63 -30.91
N THR A 243 -36.06 -0.30 -29.63
CA THR A 243 -35.65 1.03 -29.19
C THR A 243 -34.19 0.97 -28.75
N SER A 244 -33.36 1.83 -29.33
CA SER A 244 -31.95 1.98 -28.99
C SER A 244 -31.82 2.47 -27.55
N GLY A 245 -31.55 1.55 -26.64
CA GLY A 245 -31.18 1.81 -25.25
C GLY A 245 -30.41 0.62 -24.73
N VAL A 246 -29.30 0.86 -24.04
CA VAL A 246 -28.50 -0.18 -23.38
C VAL A 246 -29.39 -0.84 -22.32
N GLN A 247 -29.85 -2.07 -22.58
CA GLN A 247 -30.53 -2.89 -21.59
C GLN A 247 -29.48 -3.67 -20.80
N ILE A 248 -29.31 -3.31 -19.52
CA ILE A 248 -28.59 -4.13 -18.55
C ILE A 248 -29.57 -5.23 -18.10
N PHE A 249 -29.29 -6.48 -18.45
CA PHE A 249 -30.08 -7.61 -17.98
C PHE A 249 -29.75 -7.88 -16.51
N ASN A 250 -30.74 -7.72 -15.62
CA ASN A 250 -30.67 -8.23 -14.25
C ASN A 250 -30.81 -9.76 -14.28
N ALA A 251 -29.69 -10.48 -14.11
CA ALA A 251 -29.70 -11.91 -13.86
C ALA A 251 -30.00 -12.19 -12.37
N ALA A 252 -31.26 -12.04 -11.97
CA ALA A 252 -31.74 -12.60 -10.71
C ALA A 252 -32.27 -14.02 -10.99
N ALA A 253 -31.38 -15.02 -10.98
CA ALA A 253 -31.79 -16.41 -10.84
C ALA A 253 -31.76 -16.78 -9.35
N PRO A 254 -32.79 -17.44 -8.81
CA PRO A 254 -32.77 -17.90 -7.42
C PRO A 254 -31.70 -18.99 -7.25
N VAL A 255 -30.73 -18.72 -6.37
CA VAL A 255 -29.74 -19.70 -5.92
C VAL A 255 -30.45 -20.72 -5.03
N GLN A 256 -30.63 -21.95 -5.53
CA GLN A 256 -31.00 -23.08 -4.68
C GLN A 256 -29.77 -23.51 -3.85
N PRO A 257 -29.94 -23.85 -2.56
CA PRO A 257 -28.82 -24.26 -1.72
C PRO A 257 -28.24 -25.59 -2.20
N LEU A 258 -26.93 -25.62 -2.44
CA LEU A 258 -26.18 -26.85 -2.68
C LEU A 258 -26.00 -27.59 -1.35
N THR A 259 -26.81 -28.62 -1.12
CA THR A 259 -26.49 -29.71 -0.19
C THR A 259 -26.38 -31.00 -0.99
N GLY A 260 -25.22 -31.66 -0.92
CA GLY A 260 -25.00 -32.99 -1.50
C GLY A 260 -23.65 -33.14 -2.19
N ASP A 261 -22.93 -34.19 -1.78
CA ASP A 261 -21.63 -34.61 -2.27
C ASP A 261 -21.52 -34.56 -3.81
N ARG A 262 -20.50 -33.85 -4.30
CA ARG A 262 -20.14 -33.83 -5.74
C ARG A 262 -19.47 -35.16 -6.11
N ALA A 263 -20.28 -36.18 -6.36
CA ALA A 263 -19.88 -37.24 -7.28
C ALA A 263 -20.02 -36.68 -8.72
N ALA A 264 -18.95 -36.80 -9.51
CA ALA A 264 -18.97 -36.45 -10.92
C ALA A 264 -20.10 -37.23 -11.63
N ARG A 265 -21.08 -36.52 -12.20
CA ARG A 265 -22.10 -37.17 -13.04
C ARG A 265 -21.41 -37.76 -14.27
N PRO A 266 -21.73 -39.01 -14.67
CA PRO A 266 -21.18 -39.60 -15.88
C PRO A 266 -21.61 -38.78 -17.10
N THR A 267 -20.63 -38.41 -17.92
CA THR A 267 -20.83 -37.77 -19.22
C THR A 267 -21.48 -38.76 -20.18
N GLY A 268 -22.45 -38.29 -20.97
CA GLY A 268 -23.13 -39.10 -21.98
C GLY A 268 -22.15 -39.71 -22.99
N ALA A 269 -22.46 -40.92 -23.47
CA ALA A 269 -21.63 -41.66 -24.42
C ALA A 269 -21.37 -40.83 -25.70
N GLY A 270 -20.10 -40.66 -26.05
CA GLY A 270 -19.66 -39.97 -27.27
C GLY A 270 -19.14 -38.55 -27.09
N LEU A 271 -19.07 -38.03 -25.86
CA LEU A 271 -18.37 -36.77 -25.56
C LEU A 271 -16.91 -37.05 -25.18
N PRO A 272 -15.96 -36.18 -25.59
CA PRO A 272 -14.56 -36.30 -25.19
C PRO A 272 -14.43 -36.24 -23.66
N GLU A 273 -13.54 -37.06 -23.11
CA GLU A 273 -13.28 -37.10 -21.66
C GLU A 273 -12.81 -35.72 -21.17
N PRO A 274 -13.33 -35.22 -20.04
CA PRO A 274 -12.84 -33.97 -19.47
C PRO A 274 -11.41 -34.15 -18.99
N SER A 275 -10.44 -33.58 -19.71
CA SER A 275 -9.07 -33.48 -19.23
C SER A 275 -8.98 -32.39 -18.15
N ILE A 276 -8.64 -32.78 -16.93
CA ILE A 276 -8.27 -31.85 -15.86
C ILE A 276 -6.89 -31.30 -16.20
N ILE A 277 -6.78 -30.00 -16.49
CA ILE A 277 -5.49 -29.32 -16.61
C ILE A 277 -4.99 -29.05 -15.18
N VAL A 278 -4.17 -29.96 -14.66
CA VAL A 278 -3.37 -29.71 -13.46
C VAL A 278 -2.16 -28.89 -13.89
N GLY A 279 -2.12 -27.61 -13.51
CA GLY A 279 -0.91 -26.79 -13.67
C GLY A 279 0.20 -27.36 -12.79
N GLU A 280 1.23 -27.94 -13.40
CA GLU A 280 2.45 -28.31 -12.70
C GLU A 280 3.13 -27.02 -12.22
N ARG A 281 3.29 -26.86 -10.90
CA ARG A 281 4.24 -25.88 -10.37
C ARG A 281 5.65 -26.41 -10.66
N PRO A 282 6.59 -25.58 -11.14
CA PRO A 282 7.98 -26.00 -11.29
C PRO A 282 8.50 -26.50 -9.93
N ARG A 283 9.04 -27.73 -9.92
CA ARG A 283 9.83 -28.24 -8.80
C ARG A 283 11.12 -27.44 -8.73
N GLU A 284 11.44 -26.94 -7.55
CA GLU A 284 12.68 -26.24 -7.22
C GLU A 284 13.86 -27.23 -7.21
N ASP A 285 14.26 -27.69 -8.39
CA ASP A 285 15.48 -28.47 -8.54
C ASP A 285 16.63 -27.53 -8.95
N GLY A 286 17.36 -27.06 -7.92
CA GLY A 286 18.81 -26.87 -7.93
C GLY A 286 19.46 -26.16 -9.12
N VAL A 287 19.13 -24.89 -9.35
CA VAL A 287 20.04 -23.97 -10.03
C VAL A 287 20.52 -22.97 -8.98
N THR A 288 21.76 -23.13 -8.50
CA THR A 288 22.46 -22.06 -7.80
C THR A 288 22.59 -20.87 -8.75
N PRO A 289 21.93 -19.72 -8.48
CA PRO A 289 22.21 -18.53 -9.26
C PRO A 289 23.64 -18.08 -8.93
N PRO A 290 24.36 -17.45 -9.89
CA PRO A 290 25.65 -16.84 -9.59
C PRO A 290 25.45 -15.79 -8.48
N THR A 291 26.06 -16.09 -7.34
CA THR A 291 26.15 -15.23 -6.17
C THR A 291 27.06 -14.04 -6.50
N ASP A 292 26.50 -12.98 -7.09
CA ASP A 292 27.19 -11.67 -7.14
C ASP A 292 26.29 -10.45 -7.42
N SER A 293 24.98 -10.52 -7.14
CA SER A 293 24.08 -9.38 -7.37
C SER A 293 22.99 -9.19 -6.29
N LEU A 294 23.33 -9.47 -5.03
CA LEU A 294 22.45 -9.31 -3.86
C LEU A 294 22.66 -7.97 -3.13
N ALA A 295 22.74 -6.88 -3.90
CA ALA A 295 22.51 -5.53 -3.38
C ALA A 295 21.19 -5.02 -4.00
N GLY A 296 20.06 -5.21 -3.31
CA GLY A 296 18.77 -4.63 -3.74
C GLY A 296 17.47 -5.38 -3.43
N SER A 297 17.46 -6.49 -2.69
CA SER A 297 16.24 -7.29 -2.52
C SER A 297 15.49 -6.97 -1.23
N ALA A 298 14.77 -5.85 -1.21
CA ALA A 298 13.62 -5.66 -0.31
C ALA A 298 12.37 -5.54 -1.20
N LEU A 299 11.98 -6.70 -1.73
CA LEU A 299 10.98 -6.98 -2.79
C LEU A 299 11.23 -6.38 -4.19
N GLY A 300 12.46 -5.92 -4.48
CA GLY A 300 12.86 -5.43 -5.80
C GLY A 300 12.84 -6.50 -6.89
N THR A 301 11.67 -6.76 -7.49
CA THR A 301 11.57 -7.43 -8.80
C THR A 301 12.53 -6.73 -9.74
N SER A 302 13.44 -7.47 -10.36
CA SER A 302 14.42 -6.91 -11.30
C SER A 302 13.71 -6.09 -12.38
N ALA A 303 14.42 -5.16 -13.01
CA ALA A 303 13.86 -4.42 -14.15
C ALA A 303 13.32 -5.36 -15.24
N GLU A 304 13.93 -6.54 -15.40
CA GLU A 304 13.50 -7.60 -16.31
C GLU A 304 12.17 -8.22 -15.87
N GLU A 305 12.01 -8.52 -14.59
CA GLU A 305 10.77 -9.04 -14.02
C GLU A 305 9.62 -8.02 -14.18
N ARG A 306 9.88 -6.74 -13.85
CA ARG A 306 8.90 -5.66 -14.06
C ARG A 306 8.51 -5.54 -15.54
N ALA A 307 9.48 -5.64 -16.44
CA ALA A 307 9.21 -5.61 -17.88
C ALA A 307 8.38 -6.82 -18.33
N ARG A 308 8.62 -8.02 -17.78
CA ARG A 308 7.83 -9.22 -18.05
C ARG A 308 6.37 -9.04 -17.59
N ILE A 309 6.16 -8.64 -16.33
CA ILE A 309 4.81 -8.40 -15.79
C ILE A 309 4.07 -7.36 -16.64
N ARG A 310 4.74 -6.27 -17.03
CA ARG A 310 4.16 -5.24 -17.89
C ARG A 310 3.79 -5.77 -19.28
N ALA A 311 4.61 -6.63 -19.87
CA ALA A 311 4.36 -7.20 -21.19
C ALA A 311 3.20 -8.21 -21.18
N GLU A 312 3.05 -8.96 -20.09
CA GLU A 312 1.99 -9.95 -19.91
C GLU A 312 0.64 -9.31 -19.55
N ASP A 313 0.63 -8.40 -18.57
CA ASP A 313 -0.57 -7.69 -18.12
C ASP A 313 -0.26 -6.23 -17.69
N PRO A 314 -0.46 -5.26 -18.60
CA PRO A 314 -0.24 -3.84 -18.30
C PRO A 314 -1.12 -3.31 -17.16
N GLN A 315 -2.34 -3.84 -16.97
CA GLN A 315 -3.25 -3.37 -15.93
C GLN A 315 -2.84 -3.89 -14.55
N ALA A 316 -2.42 -5.15 -14.46
CA ALA A 316 -1.83 -5.70 -13.25
C ALA A 316 -0.55 -4.95 -12.88
N PHE A 317 0.33 -4.67 -13.86
CA PHE A 317 1.54 -3.88 -13.63
C PHE A 317 1.24 -2.50 -13.05
N ALA A 318 0.28 -1.76 -13.63
CA ALA A 318 -0.13 -0.45 -13.15
C ALA A 318 -0.67 -0.52 -11.71
N SER A 319 -1.49 -1.53 -11.41
CA SER A 319 -2.06 -1.75 -10.06
C SER A 319 -0.98 -2.05 -9.02
N LEU A 320 0.00 -2.89 -9.37
CA LEU A 320 1.13 -3.25 -8.50
C LEU A 320 2.05 -2.05 -8.25
N LEU A 321 2.30 -1.25 -9.27
CA LEU A 321 3.09 -0.03 -9.13
C LEU A 321 2.37 1.01 -8.28
N GLU A 322 1.06 1.16 -8.44
CA GLU A 322 0.24 2.06 -7.61
C GLU A 322 0.21 1.63 -6.14
N SER A 323 0.15 0.32 -5.87
CA SER A 323 0.22 -0.23 -4.52
C SER A 323 1.63 -0.19 -3.90
N GLY A 324 2.65 0.24 -4.65
CA GLY A 324 4.04 0.31 -4.19
C GLY A 324 4.73 -1.05 -4.09
N ALA A 325 4.25 -2.07 -4.80
CA ALA A 325 4.83 -3.42 -4.76
C ALA A 325 6.27 -3.45 -5.30
N PHE A 326 6.67 -2.44 -6.07
CA PHE A 326 7.99 -2.30 -6.67
C PHE A 326 8.83 -1.20 -6.02
N ASP A 327 8.32 -0.53 -4.99
CA ASP A 327 9.01 0.61 -4.40
C ASP A 327 10.25 0.14 -3.63
N PRO A 328 11.43 0.71 -3.92
CA PRO A 328 12.62 0.41 -3.14
C PRO A 328 12.49 0.99 -1.73
N PRO A 329 13.20 0.43 -0.73
CA PRO A 329 13.36 1.06 0.57
C PRO A 329 13.85 2.50 0.47
N ALA A 330 13.47 3.35 1.42
CA ALA A 330 13.76 4.79 1.38
C ALA A 330 15.27 5.11 1.30
N ASP A 331 16.12 4.30 1.94
CA ASP A 331 17.58 4.41 1.91
C ASP A 331 18.21 3.92 0.58
N GLN A 332 17.45 3.19 -0.24
CA GLN A 332 17.86 2.68 -1.55
C GLN A 332 17.17 3.41 -2.71
N MET A 333 16.32 4.40 -2.44
CA MET A 333 15.53 5.12 -3.44
C MET A 333 16.40 5.79 -4.50
N ALA A 334 17.45 6.49 -4.06
CA ALA A 334 18.36 7.20 -4.95
C ALA A 334 19.13 6.26 -5.89
N SER A 335 19.67 5.16 -5.36
CA SER A 335 20.41 4.17 -6.16
C SER A 335 19.50 3.41 -7.13
N ALA A 336 18.27 3.09 -6.73
CA ALA A 336 17.27 2.49 -7.61
C ALA A 336 16.92 3.39 -8.80
N ILE A 337 16.67 4.70 -8.55
CA ILE A 337 16.39 5.65 -9.64
C ILE A 337 17.62 5.85 -10.53
N GLN A 338 18.83 5.97 -9.97
CA GLN A 338 20.07 6.05 -10.75
C GLN A 338 20.23 4.83 -11.67
N THR A 339 19.92 3.63 -11.16
CA THR A 339 19.99 2.37 -11.90
C THR A 339 19.02 2.36 -13.09
N ASP A 340 17.75 2.72 -12.86
CA ASP A 340 16.75 2.79 -13.92
C ASP A 340 17.12 3.83 -15.00
N LEU A 341 17.58 5.01 -14.57
CA LEU A 341 18.04 6.05 -15.50
C LEU A 341 19.29 5.62 -16.28
N GLN A 342 20.24 4.91 -15.66
CA GLN A 342 21.45 4.43 -16.33
C GLN A 342 21.14 3.35 -17.36
N ARG A 343 20.25 2.41 -17.05
CA ARG A 343 19.78 1.37 -17.98
C ARG A 343 19.13 1.99 -19.23
N MET A 344 18.45 3.12 -19.05
CA MET A 344 17.86 3.90 -20.15
C MET A 344 18.85 4.85 -20.84
N ASN A 345 20.14 4.81 -20.46
CA ASN A 345 21.20 5.70 -20.94
C ASN A 345 20.94 7.20 -20.64
N CYS A 346 20.05 7.50 -19.68
CA CYS A 346 19.74 8.86 -19.25
C CYS A 346 20.65 9.33 -18.11
N TYR A 347 21.35 8.42 -17.44
CA TYR A 347 22.36 8.69 -16.41
C TYR A 347 23.69 8.01 -16.76
N THR A 348 24.79 8.77 -16.71
CA THR A 348 26.13 8.30 -17.08
C THR A 348 27.09 8.28 -15.89
N GLY A 349 26.61 8.66 -14.70
CA GLY A 349 27.40 8.63 -13.48
C GLY A 349 27.50 7.22 -12.87
N ARG A 350 28.21 7.11 -11.75
CA ARG A 350 28.26 5.88 -10.96
C ARG A 350 26.97 5.76 -10.13
N ILE A 351 26.46 4.54 -9.97
CA ILE A 351 25.37 4.27 -9.02
C ILE A 351 25.99 4.24 -7.62
N ASP A 352 25.78 5.30 -6.85
CA ASP A 352 26.34 5.47 -5.50
C ASP A 352 25.27 5.84 -4.45
N GLY A 353 24.03 6.06 -4.87
CA GLY A 353 22.96 6.52 -3.98
C GLY A 353 23.05 8.00 -3.59
N ASP A 354 24.08 8.72 -4.04
CA ASP A 354 24.20 10.15 -3.77
C ASP A 354 23.33 10.97 -4.73
N TRP A 355 22.34 11.67 -4.19
CA TRP A 355 21.38 12.43 -4.99
C TRP A 355 21.82 13.87 -5.25
N GLY A 356 22.75 14.05 -6.20
CA GLY A 356 23.32 15.34 -6.57
C GLY A 356 22.77 15.96 -7.87
N ASN A 357 23.44 17.02 -8.33
CA ASN A 357 23.10 17.72 -9.58
C ASN A 357 23.13 16.81 -10.81
N GLY A 358 24.03 15.83 -10.86
CA GLY A 358 24.11 14.86 -11.97
C GLY A 358 22.86 13.99 -12.09
N SER A 359 22.30 13.53 -10.96
CA SER A 359 21.06 12.75 -10.92
C SER A 359 19.87 13.60 -11.38
N ARG A 360 19.76 14.85 -10.90
CA ARG A 360 18.71 15.79 -11.31
C ARG A 360 18.75 16.09 -12.81
N GLN A 361 19.94 16.26 -13.39
CA GLN A 361 20.11 16.45 -14.83
C GLN A 361 19.70 15.21 -15.63
N ALA A 362 19.94 14.00 -15.11
CA ALA A 362 19.48 12.77 -15.74
C ALA A 362 17.95 12.64 -15.73
N VAL A 363 17.28 13.05 -14.65
CA VAL A 363 15.82 13.17 -14.61
C VAL A 363 15.31 14.13 -15.70
N ASP A 364 15.95 15.30 -15.84
CA ASP A 364 15.57 16.26 -16.88
C ASP A 364 15.71 15.67 -18.29
N ARG A 365 16.83 14.98 -18.58
CA ARG A 365 17.03 14.29 -19.87
C ARG A 365 15.97 13.21 -20.12
N TYR A 366 15.65 12.42 -19.10
CA TYR A 366 14.62 11.41 -19.18
C TYR A 366 13.26 12.03 -19.54
N PHE A 367 12.81 13.06 -18.82
CA PHE A 367 11.50 13.68 -19.09
C PHE A 367 11.45 14.49 -20.40
N GLN A 368 12.58 15.08 -20.82
CA GLN A 368 12.70 15.65 -22.17
C GLN A 368 12.43 14.59 -23.25
N ARG A 369 12.87 13.34 -23.04
CA ARG A 369 12.66 12.24 -23.98
C ARG A 369 11.28 11.59 -23.84
N ALA A 370 10.83 11.37 -22.60
CA ALA A 370 9.54 10.76 -22.31
C ALA A 370 8.37 11.65 -22.78
N GLY A 371 8.57 12.97 -22.76
CA GLY A 371 7.50 13.95 -22.85
C GLY A 371 6.81 14.10 -21.49
N GLY A 372 6.57 15.34 -21.07
CA GLY A 372 6.00 15.67 -19.76
C GLY A 372 7.03 16.28 -18.81
N THR A 373 6.67 16.38 -17.54
CA THR A 373 7.48 17.00 -16.47
C THR A 373 7.50 16.10 -15.25
N ALA A 374 8.67 15.98 -14.62
CA ALA A 374 8.79 15.30 -13.35
C ALA A 374 7.95 16.02 -12.28
N VAL A 375 7.24 15.26 -11.42
CA VAL A 375 6.56 15.85 -10.24
C VAL A 375 7.54 16.42 -9.23
N THR A 376 8.72 15.82 -9.14
CA THR A 376 9.84 16.27 -8.31
C THR A 376 11.15 15.91 -9.00
N ARG A 377 12.22 16.63 -8.66
CA ARG A 377 13.60 16.29 -9.05
C ARG A 377 14.36 15.57 -7.94
N GLU A 378 13.70 15.35 -6.79
CA GLU A 378 14.27 14.64 -5.64
C GLU A 378 14.06 13.13 -5.74
N ALA A 379 14.94 12.35 -5.10
CA ALA A 379 14.83 10.89 -5.04
C ALA A 379 13.67 10.46 -4.13
N GLU A 380 12.45 10.59 -4.64
CA GLU A 380 11.22 10.22 -3.96
C GLU A 380 10.52 9.06 -4.67
N VAL A 381 9.66 8.37 -3.92
CA VAL A 381 8.84 7.26 -4.43
C VAL A 381 7.98 7.67 -5.63
N THR A 382 7.48 8.91 -5.64
CA THR A 382 6.66 9.45 -6.72
C THR A 382 7.44 9.57 -8.03
N LEU A 383 8.70 10.02 -7.97
CA LEU A 383 9.61 10.08 -9.11
C LEU A 383 9.97 8.68 -9.61
N PHE A 384 10.30 7.76 -8.70
CA PHE A 384 10.60 6.37 -9.04
C PHE A 384 9.45 5.73 -9.81
N ARG A 385 8.21 5.83 -9.29
CA ARG A 385 7.04 5.27 -9.96
C ARG A 385 6.78 5.90 -11.33
N GLN A 386 6.99 7.22 -11.49
CA GLN A 386 6.88 7.86 -12.81
C GLN A 386 7.89 7.33 -13.83
N ILE A 387 9.12 7.05 -13.39
CA ILE A 387 10.16 6.46 -14.23
C ILE A 387 9.82 5.00 -14.56
N ALA A 388 9.39 4.23 -13.56
CA ALA A 388 9.01 2.82 -13.70
C ALA A 388 7.80 2.58 -14.64
N LEU A 389 6.92 3.57 -14.81
CA LEU A 389 5.81 3.50 -15.77
C LEU A 389 6.29 3.43 -17.22
N ARG A 390 7.45 4.01 -17.55
CA ARG A 390 7.96 4.15 -18.93
C ARG A 390 9.46 3.88 -19.00
N ASP A 391 9.82 2.68 -18.57
CA ASP A 391 11.22 2.25 -18.40
C ASP A 391 11.85 1.68 -19.71
N ASP A 392 11.09 1.66 -20.80
CA ASP A 392 11.47 1.21 -22.13
C ASP A 392 12.22 2.29 -22.93
N LEU A 393 12.26 3.52 -22.41
CA LEU A 393 12.89 4.65 -23.05
C LEU A 393 14.41 4.49 -23.15
N ARG A 394 14.99 5.11 -24.18
CA ARG A 394 16.44 5.26 -24.34
C ARG A 394 16.77 6.72 -24.64
N CYS A 395 17.64 7.30 -23.82
CA CYS A 395 18.21 8.60 -24.07
C CYS A 395 19.33 8.49 -25.12
N PRO A 396 19.43 9.45 -26.05
CA PRO A 396 20.50 9.46 -27.05
C PRO A 396 21.86 9.62 -26.37
N ASP A 397 22.88 8.98 -26.95
CA ASP A 397 24.25 9.15 -26.49
C ASP A 397 24.64 10.63 -26.55
N VAL A 398 25.13 11.15 -25.42
CA VAL A 398 25.75 12.46 -25.41
C VAL A 398 27.08 12.31 -26.13
N VAL A 399 27.09 12.63 -27.43
CA VAL A 399 28.33 12.76 -28.19
C VAL A 399 29.09 13.92 -27.58
N VAL A 400 30.06 13.63 -26.71
CA VAL A 400 31.03 14.62 -26.26
C VAL A 400 31.85 14.96 -27.49
N GLN A 401 31.47 16.02 -28.21
CA GLN A 401 32.33 16.54 -29.26
C GLN A 401 33.68 16.84 -28.60
N PRO A 402 34.80 16.31 -29.13
CA PRO A 402 36.10 16.61 -28.58
C PRO A 402 36.27 18.12 -28.61
N VAL A 403 36.37 18.72 -27.43
CA VAL A 403 36.71 20.14 -27.31
C VAL A 403 38.08 20.25 -27.95
N VAL A 404 38.13 20.78 -29.17
CA VAL A 404 39.38 21.14 -29.83
C VAL A 404 40.04 22.17 -28.92
N ARG A 405 41.04 21.72 -28.14
CA ARG A 405 41.92 22.66 -27.43
C ARG A 405 42.59 23.47 -28.52
N ASN A 406 42.11 24.69 -28.73
CA ASN A 406 42.86 25.71 -29.44
C ASN A 406 44.12 25.96 -28.63
N THR A 407 45.18 25.22 -28.94
CA THR A 407 46.54 25.48 -28.48
C THR A 407 46.89 26.88 -28.97
N PRO A 408 47.16 27.87 -28.10
CA PRO A 408 47.66 29.17 -28.56
C PRO A 408 49.00 28.94 -29.27
N ALA A 409 49.10 29.42 -30.50
CA ALA A 409 50.31 29.33 -31.30
C ALA A 409 51.50 29.93 -30.55
N ALA A 410 52.56 29.13 -30.42
CA ALA A 410 53.84 29.56 -29.89
C ALA A 410 54.39 30.72 -30.73
N SER A 411 54.50 31.90 -30.12
CA SER A 411 55.17 33.05 -30.73
C SER A 411 56.67 32.77 -30.80
N THR A 412 57.17 32.61 -32.02
CA THR A 412 58.58 32.40 -32.35
C THR A 412 59.38 33.65 -31.96
N ARG A 413 60.14 33.59 -30.87
CA ARG A 413 61.10 34.65 -30.51
C ARG A 413 62.47 34.31 -31.09
N GLN A 414 62.88 35.09 -32.08
CA GLN A 414 64.23 35.10 -32.67
C GLN A 414 65.33 35.36 -31.62
N PRO A 415 66.54 34.80 -31.78
CA PRO A 415 67.68 35.10 -30.96
C PRO A 415 68.48 36.28 -31.54
N THR A 416 68.61 37.37 -30.79
CA THR A 416 69.57 38.44 -31.12
C THR A 416 70.60 38.56 -30.01
N THR A 417 71.83 38.21 -30.37
CA THR A 417 73.07 38.45 -29.62
C THR A 417 73.42 39.94 -29.60
N THR A 418 73.83 40.50 -28.46
CA THR A 418 75.15 41.15 -28.20
C THR A 418 75.15 42.19 -27.06
N ARG A 419 76.15 42.02 -26.18
CA ARG A 419 77.12 43.03 -25.67
C ARG A 419 76.70 44.04 -24.56
N SER A 420 77.27 43.78 -23.37
CA SER A 420 77.95 44.65 -22.38
C SER A 420 77.75 46.18 -22.49
N THR A 421 77.54 47.01 -21.44
CA THR A 421 78.28 47.22 -20.16
C THR A 421 77.54 48.36 -19.34
N PRO A 422 78.04 48.99 -18.24
CA PRO A 422 77.57 48.81 -16.85
C PRO A 422 76.90 50.05 -16.15
N ALA A 423 76.48 49.80 -14.88
CA ALA A 423 76.41 50.72 -13.73
C ALA A 423 75.27 51.77 -13.62
N ARG A 424 74.45 51.66 -12.57
CA ARG A 424 74.59 52.41 -11.28
C ARG A 424 73.24 52.57 -10.56
N THR A 425 73.15 51.93 -9.39
CA THR A 425 72.53 52.34 -8.12
C THR A 425 71.22 53.14 -8.11
N THR A 426 70.15 52.52 -7.58
CA THR A 426 69.42 53.05 -6.40
C THR A 426 68.64 51.96 -5.67
N THR A 427 68.79 52.01 -4.36
CA THR A 427 68.34 51.07 -3.33
C THR A 427 66.87 51.28 -3.00
N GLN A 428 66.05 50.23 -3.01
CA GLN A 428 64.95 50.08 -2.06
C GLN A 428 64.83 48.61 -1.62
N ARG A 429 65.18 48.38 -0.36
CA ARG A 429 65.03 47.13 0.39
C ARG A 429 63.57 46.95 0.78
N GLN A 430 62.97 45.82 0.43
CA GLN A 430 61.80 45.26 1.13
C GLN A 430 62.25 43.99 1.86
N PRO A 431 62.01 43.87 3.20
CA PRO A 431 62.50 42.75 3.98
C PRO A 431 61.62 41.49 3.87
N VAL A 432 62.32 40.36 3.83
CA VAL A 432 61.85 38.97 3.83
C VAL A 432 61.23 38.59 5.19
N GLN A 433 60.07 37.93 5.17
CA GLN A 433 59.52 37.25 6.35
C GLN A 433 60.02 35.79 6.44
N PRO A 434 60.45 35.31 7.63
CA PRO A 434 60.88 33.94 7.86
C PRO A 434 59.71 32.97 8.19
N PRO A 435 59.94 31.64 8.06
CA PRO A 435 58.90 30.61 8.15
C PRO A 435 58.43 30.32 9.59
N ARG A 436 57.12 30.07 9.76
CA ARG A 436 56.51 29.67 11.05
C ARG A 436 56.72 28.18 11.32
N GLN A 437 57.24 27.90 12.51
CA GLN A 437 57.34 26.60 13.16
C GLN A 437 55.99 26.16 13.74
N THR A 438 55.75 24.86 13.70
CA THR A 438 54.62 24.12 14.28
C THR A 438 54.80 23.88 15.78
N THR A 439 53.76 24.12 16.58
CA THR A 439 53.66 23.72 17.99
C THR A 439 52.59 22.63 18.19
N PRO A 440 52.77 21.69 19.15
CA PRO A 440 51.86 20.57 19.40
C PRO A 440 50.66 20.93 20.32
N PRO A 441 49.60 20.09 20.35
CA PRO A 441 48.32 20.39 21.00
C PRO A 441 48.34 20.16 22.53
N PRO A 442 47.61 20.99 23.32
CA PRO A 442 47.40 20.74 24.74
C PRO A 442 46.21 19.81 25.04
N ALA A 443 46.32 19.15 26.18
CA ALA A 443 45.48 18.08 26.70
C ALA A 443 44.05 18.50 27.09
N ALA A 444 43.17 17.49 27.10
CA ALA A 444 41.75 17.55 27.38
C ALA A 444 41.40 18.14 28.76
N ALA A 445 40.44 19.07 28.76
CA ALA A 445 39.75 19.53 29.95
C ALA A 445 38.29 19.05 29.93
N THR A 446 37.92 18.36 31.00
CA THR A 446 36.58 17.88 31.37
C THR A 446 35.53 19.00 31.36
N THR A 447 34.46 18.79 30.59
CA THR A 447 33.30 19.69 30.51
C THR A 447 32.29 19.32 31.58
N GLN A 448 32.03 20.23 32.53
CA GLN A 448 30.89 20.13 33.46
C GLN A 448 29.59 20.56 32.76
N PRO A 449 28.43 19.96 33.10
CA PRO A 449 27.14 20.35 32.54
C PRO A 449 26.71 21.72 33.11
N ARG A 450 26.52 22.71 32.23
CA ARG A 450 25.88 23.99 32.56
C ARG A 450 24.36 23.80 32.60
N ILE A 451 23.78 23.91 33.79
CA ILE A 451 22.34 24.05 34.01
C ILE A 451 21.91 25.42 33.46
N ASN A 452 20.90 25.42 32.59
CA ASN A 452 20.33 26.62 31.98
C ASN A 452 19.25 27.21 32.91
N PRO A 453 19.45 28.41 33.51
CA PRO A 453 18.51 28.99 34.47
C PRO A 453 17.24 29.61 33.85
N ASN A 454 17.09 29.58 32.52
CA ASN A 454 15.92 30.15 31.84
C ASN A 454 14.75 29.17 31.60
N ALA A 455 14.78 27.96 32.20
CA ALA A 455 13.71 26.97 32.09
C ALA A 455 12.68 27.01 33.25
N LEU A 456 12.76 28.00 34.14
CA LEU A 456 11.78 28.19 35.22
C LEU A 456 10.68 29.17 34.79
N GLY A 457 9.73 28.63 34.03
CA GLY A 457 8.46 29.30 33.70
C GLY A 457 7.42 29.06 34.79
N SER A 458 7.04 30.14 35.44
CA SER A 458 5.98 30.28 36.45
C SER A 458 4.59 30.00 35.89
N GLY A 459 3.77 29.25 36.62
CA GLY A 459 2.32 29.13 36.41
C GLY A 459 1.63 28.45 37.59
N ILE A 460 1.37 29.21 38.66
CA ILE A 460 0.47 28.90 39.78
C ILE A 460 -0.80 29.75 39.62
N PHE A 461 -1.88 29.33 40.29
CA PHE A 461 -3.19 29.95 40.58
C PHE A 461 -4.31 29.40 39.68
N ARG A 462 -5.35 28.69 40.16
CA ARG A 462 -5.92 28.47 41.51
C ARG A 462 -6.57 27.09 41.56
#